data_AF-A0A536ZIF2-F1
#
_entry.id   AF-A0A536ZIF2-F1
#
_cell.length_a   1.000
_cell.length_b   1.000
_cell.length_c   1.000
_cell.angle_alpha   90.00
_cell.angle_beta   90.00
_cell.angle_gamma   90.00
#
_symmetry.space_group_name_H-M   'P 1'
#
loop_
_entity.id
_entity.type
_entity.pdbx_description
1 polymer ?
#
loop_
_entity_poly.entity_id
_entity_poly.type
_entity_poly.pdbx_seq_one_letter_code
_entity_poly.pdbx_strand_id
1 'polypeptide(L)'
;MIKSDKWIRRMAAEARMIEPFESGQVREAGGHKIVSYGTSSYGYDIRCSNEFKLFTNINSTIVDPKNFDDKSFVDIRGDYCIIPPNSFALARTVEYFRVPRNVLVVCLGKSTYARCFRGDTRVALVDGTFATLEEMTRRADSGELFWGYAVGENGRVIVSL
;
A
#
# COMPACT_ATOMS: atom_id res chain seq x y z
N MET A 1 -3.43 20.99 8.94
CA MET A 1 -2.38 21.66 8.14
C MET A 1 -1.33 20.64 7.75
N ILE A 2 -1.01 20.52 6.46
CA ILE A 2 0.03 19.61 5.95
C ILE A 2 1.42 20.19 6.32
N LYS A 3 2.34 19.33 6.75
CA LYS A 3 3.67 19.74 7.20
C LYS A 3 4.66 19.79 6.03
N SER A 4 5.51 20.81 6.01
CA SER A 4 6.54 20.98 4.98
C SER A 4 7.77 20.12 5.24
N ASP A 5 8.59 19.96 4.20
CA ASP A 5 9.92 19.35 4.24
C ASP A 5 10.80 19.85 5.40
N LYS A 6 10.85 21.16 5.65
CA LYS A 6 11.60 21.78 6.74
C LYS A 6 11.15 21.26 8.10
N TRP A 7 9.83 21.14 8.30
CA TRP A 7 9.29 20.60 9.54
C TRP A 7 9.61 19.10 9.68
N ILE A 8 9.47 18.32 8.60
CA ILE A 8 9.77 16.89 8.60
C ILE A 8 11.24 16.64 8.95
N ARG A 9 12.17 17.36 8.31
CA ARG A 9 13.61 17.29 8.59
C ARG A 9 13.93 17.61 10.04
N ARG A 10 13.32 18.67 10.58
CA ARG A 10 13.50 19.06 11.99
C ARG A 10 13.01 17.95 12.92
N MET A 11 11.82 17.40 12.69
CA MET A 11 11.26 16.34 13.53
C MET A 11 12.06 15.02 13.43
N ALA A 12 12.62 14.71 12.26
CA ALA A 12 13.52 13.58 12.12
C ALA A 12 14.81 13.76 12.95
N ALA A 13 15.42 14.95 12.89
CA ALA A 13 16.66 15.24 13.62
C ALA A 13 16.47 15.36 15.15
N GLU A 14 15.45 16.09 15.60
CA GLU A 14 15.25 16.43 17.01
C GLU A 14 14.46 15.35 17.78
N ALA A 15 13.49 14.70 17.13
CA ALA A 15 12.57 13.77 17.77
C ALA A 15 12.69 12.33 17.27
N ARG A 16 13.63 12.04 16.35
CA ARG A 16 13.78 10.73 15.68
C ARG A 16 12.46 10.22 15.12
N MET A 17 11.69 11.13 14.53
CA MET A 17 10.35 10.83 14.00
C MET A 17 10.38 9.75 12.92
N ILE A 18 11.48 9.68 12.14
CA ILE A 18 11.68 8.71 11.06
C ILE A 18 13.12 8.19 11.17
N GLU A 19 13.32 6.87 11.13
CA GLU A 19 14.66 6.27 11.22
C GLU A 19 14.74 4.94 10.45
N PRO A 20 15.68 4.77 9.50
CA PRO A 20 16.63 5.78 8.98
C PRO A 20 15.94 6.92 8.22
N PHE A 21 16.53 8.12 8.23
CA PHE A 21 15.96 9.33 7.62
C PHE A 21 16.81 9.84 6.45
N GLU A 22 16.13 10.22 5.36
CA GLU A 22 16.75 10.81 4.17
C GLU A 22 16.23 12.22 3.89
N SER A 23 17.13 13.19 4.04
CA SER A 23 16.77 14.61 3.98
C SER A 23 16.40 15.09 2.57
N GLY A 24 16.83 14.39 1.53
CA GLY A 24 16.54 14.70 0.13
C GLY A 24 15.78 13.58 -0.57
N GLN A 25 15.44 13.83 -1.84
CA GLN A 25 14.92 12.79 -2.73
C GLN A 25 16.06 12.00 -3.35
N VAL A 26 16.14 10.71 -3.04
CA VAL A 26 17.05 9.78 -3.69
C VAL A 26 16.35 9.17 -4.89
N ARG A 27 16.94 9.31 -6.08
CA ARG A 27 16.35 8.86 -7.37
C ARG A 27 17.20 7.85 -8.11
N GLU A 28 18.44 7.67 -7.66
CA GLU A 28 19.42 6.77 -8.27
C GLU A 28 20.16 6.02 -7.16
N ALA A 29 20.46 4.75 -7.40
CA ALA A 29 21.26 3.91 -6.53
C ALA A 29 22.08 2.95 -7.40
N GLY A 30 23.38 2.80 -7.10
CA GLY A 30 24.27 1.90 -7.85
C GLY A 30 24.37 2.22 -9.35
N GLY A 31 24.20 3.48 -9.76
CA GLY A 31 24.22 3.89 -11.17
C GLY A 31 22.92 3.64 -11.94
N HIS A 32 21.86 3.17 -11.26
CA HIS A 32 20.55 2.91 -11.87
C HIS A 32 19.47 3.83 -11.30
N LYS A 33 18.52 4.23 -12.15
CA LYS A 33 17.31 4.93 -11.70
C LYS A 33 16.44 3.98 -10.88
N ILE A 34 15.89 4.49 -9.79
CA ILE A 34 15.01 3.75 -8.88
C ILE A 34 13.67 4.47 -8.70
N VAL A 35 12.68 3.78 -8.13
CA VAL A 35 11.51 4.44 -7.56
C VAL A 35 11.99 5.28 -6.39
N SER A 36 11.85 6.61 -6.50
CA SER A 36 12.50 7.52 -5.55
C SER A 36 11.97 7.40 -4.12
N TYR A 37 12.79 7.77 -3.14
CA TYR A 37 12.43 7.80 -1.72
C TYR A 37 13.02 9.02 -1.00
N GLY A 38 12.64 9.23 0.25
CA GLY A 38 13.12 10.32 1.10
C GLY A 38 12.21 11.56 1.11
N THR A 39 12.71 12.66 1.67
CA THR A 39 11.89 13.86 1.92
C THR A 39 11.44 14.54 0.62
N SER A 40 10.12 14.74 0.49
CA SER A 40 9.47 15.54 -0.56
C SER A 40 8.99 16.88 0.02
N SER A 41 8.50 17.81 -0.82
CA SER A 41 8.13 19.17 -0.39
C SER A 41 7.13 19.22 0.77
N TYR A 42 6.19 18.27 0.82
CA TYR A 42 5.13 18.19 1.85
C TYR A 42 4.87 16.76 2.33
N GLY A 43 5.90 15.91 2.30
CA GLY A 43 5.76 14.50 2.64
C GLY A 43 7.09 13.79 2.69
N TYR A 44 7.04 12.48 2.92
CA TYR A 44 8.21 11.63 2.96
C TYR A 44 7.90 10.32 2.22
N ASP A 45 8.68 10.03 1.18
CA ASP A 45 8.54 8.80 0.41
C ASP A 45 9.26 7.66 1.14
N ILE A 46 8.49 6.68 1.63
CA ILE A 46 8.98 5.48 2.33
C ILE A 46 9.50 4.42 1.38
N ARG A 47 10.41 3.56 1.87
CA ARG A 47 10.92 2.39 1.15
C ARG A 47 10.21 1.12 1.60
N CYS A 48 10.06 0.19 0.67
CA CYS A 48 9.64 -1.18 0.95
C CYS A 48 10.84 -2.01 1.39
N SER A 49 10.71 -2.81 2.45
CA SER A 49 11.75 -3.76 2.86
C SER A 49 11.85 -4.96 1.92
N ASN A 50 12.89 -5.78 2.09
CA ASN A 50 13.08 -7.04 1.36
C ASN A 50 12.36 -8.24 1.97
N GLU A 51 11.43 -8.01 2.91
CA GLU A 51 10.64 -9.05 3.58
C GLU A 51 9.16 -8.89 3.21
N PHE A 52 8.58 -9.96 2.67
CA PHE A 52 7.22 -10.00 2.17
C PHE A 52 6.47 -11.21 2.72
N LYS A 53 5.17 -11.03 2.96
CA LYS A 53 4.21 -12.13 3.18
C LYS A 53 3.26 -12.17 1.99
N LEU A 54 3.40 -13.17 1.13
CA LEU A 54 2.56 -13.33 -0.05
C LEU A 54 1.34 -14.19 0.28
N PHE A 55 0.14 -13.69 0.00
CA PHE A 55 -1.09 -14.45 0.24
C PHE A 55 -1.17 -15.68 -0.68
N THR A 56 -1.58 -16.82 -0.11
CA THR A 56 -1.82 -18.07 -0.82
C THR A 56 -3.15 -18.71 -0.37
N ASN A 57 -3.95 -19.15 -1.33
CA ASN A 57 -5.23 -19.83 -1.08
C ASN A 57 -5.12 -21.37 -1.08
N ILE A 58 -3.90 -21.93 -1.19
CA ILE A 58 -3.65 -23.38 -1.26
C ILE A 58 -4.32 -24.12 -0.08
N ASN A 59 -4.35 -23.48 1.10
CA ASN A 59 -4.90 -24.09 2.32
C ASN A 59 -6.42 -23.90 2.50
N SER A 60 -7.12 -23.27 1.53
CA SER A 60 -8.58 -23.06 1.54
C SER A 60 -9.14 -22.52 2.86
N THR A 61 -8.36 -21.69 3.54
CA THR A 61 -8.76 -21.01 4.77
C THR A 61 -9.64 -19.81 4.41
N ILE A 62 -10.81 -19.71 5.05
CA ILE A 62 -11.55 -18.46 5.09
C ILE A 62 -10.65 -17.45 5.79
N VAL A 63 -10.45 -16.28 5.17
CA VAL A 63 -9.65 -15.20 5.77
C VAL A 63 -10.46 -14.58 6.92
N ASP A 64 -10.10 -14.91 8.15
CA ASP A 64 -10.65 -14.26 9.36
C ASP A 64 -9.73 -13.11 9.80
N PRO A 65 -10.12 -11.83 9.60
CA PRO A 65 -9.29 -10.70 10.00
C PRO A 65 -9.13 -10.56 11.52
N LYS A 66 -9.96 -11.24 12.33
CA LYS A 66 -9.81 -11.28 13.79
C LYS A 66 -8.88 -12.39 14.26
N ASN A 67 -8.64 -13.39 13.42
CA ASN A 67 -7.78 -14.53 13.70
C ASN A 67 -6.81 -14.76 12.53
N PHE A 68 -5.78 -13.90 12.47
CA PHE A 68 -4.79 -13.93 11.41
C PHE A 68 -4.03 -15.26 11.40
N ASP A 69 -4.18 -16.03 10.33
CA ASP A 69 -3.49 -17.32 10.14
C ASP A 69 -2.25 -17.15 9.27
N ASP A 70 -1.06 -17.27 9.87
CA ASP A 70 0.23 -17.23 9.19
C ASP A 70 0.34 -18.27 8.06
N LYS A 71 -0.42 -19.38 8.11
CA LYS A 71 -0.42 -20.40 7.05
C LYS A 71 -1.09 -19.96 5.76
N SER A 72 -1.81 -18.84 5.78
CA SER A 72 -2.40 -18.22 4.58
C SER A 72 -1.36 -17.37 3.83
N PHE A 73 -0.11 -17.33 4.30
CA PHE A 73 0.97 -16.56 3.71
C PHE A 73 2.24 -17.40 3.50
N VAL A 74 2.98 -17.06 2.45
CA VAL A 74 4.34 -17.54 2.22
C VAL A 74 5.30 -16.39 2.52
N ASP A 75 6.26 -16.63 3.41
CA ASP A 75 7.34 -15.69 3.68
C ASP A 75 8.33 -15.68 2.52
N ILE A 76 8.57 -14.50 1.96
CA ILE A 76 9.51 -14.28 0.86
C ILE A 76 10.53 -13.24 1.31
N ARG A 77 11.81 -13.56 1.13
CA ARG A 77 12.92 -12.62 1.29
C ARG A 77 13.65 -12.43 -0.03
N GLY A 78 13.75 -11.19 -0.50
CA GLY A 78 14.41 -10.90 -1.77
C GLY A 78 14.34 -9.42 -2.17
N ASP A 79 15.12 -9.06 -3.18
CA ASP A 79 15.20 -7.67 -3.68
C ASP A 79 13.92 -7.22 -4.41
N TYR A 80 13.07 -8.18 -4.80
CA TYR A 80 11.76 -7.95 -5.39
C TYR A 80 10.76 -9.02 -4.94
N CYS A 81 9.46 -8.70 -5.04
CA CYS A 81 8.37 -9.63 -4.79
C CYS A 81 7.47 -9.69 -6.03
N ILE A 82 7.22 -10.91 -6.53
CA ILE A 82 6.24 -11.14 -7.59
C ILE A 82 4.90 -11.40 -6.92
N ILE A 83 3.93 -10.51 -7.16
CA ILE A 83 2.55 -10.68 -6.69
C ILE A 83 1.76 -11.37 -7.80
N PRO A 84 1.20 -12.57 -7.57
CA PRO A 84 0.36 -13.24 -8.55
C PRO A 84 -0.87 -12.39 -8.91
N PRO A 85 -1.43 -12.56 -10.12
CA PRO A 85 -2.68 -11.92 -10.51
C PRO A 85 -3.77 -12.17 -9.46
N ASN A 86 -4.56 -11.14 -9.15
CA ASN A 86 -5.70 -11.23 -8.23
C ASN A 86 -5.32 -11.67 -6.79
N SER A 87 -4.04 -11.56 -6.41
CA SER A 87 -3.56 -11.77 -5.04
C SER A 87 -3.02 -10.46 -4.45
N PHE A 88 -2.52 -10.51 -3.21
CA PHE A 88 -1.87 -9.39 -2.53
C PHE A 88 -0.67 -9.87 -1.71
N ALA A 89 0.19 -8.93 -1.36
CA ALA A 89 1.33 -9.15 -0.47
C ALA A 89 1.35 -8.10 0.63
N LEU A 90 1.83 -8.50 1.81
CA LEU A 90 2.18 -7.59 2.88
C LEU A 90 3.69 -7.38 2.87
N ALA A 91 4.12 -6.17 3.21
CA ALA A 91 5.50 -5.83 3.45
C ALA A 91 5.57 -4.83 4.60
N ARG A 92 6.78 -4.56 5.08
CA ARG A 92 7.03 -3.47 6.03
C ARG A 92 7.87 -2.37 5.39
N THR A 93 7.82 -1.19 5.96
CA THR A 93 8.73 -0.11 5.62
C THR A 93 10.15 -0.42 6.07
N VAL A 94 11.14 0.13 5.36
CA VAL A 94 12.52 0.20 5.88
C VAL A 94 12.56 1.17 7.05
N GLU A 95 11.85 2.29 6.95
CA GLU A 95 11.77 3.31 7.99
C GLU A 95 10.88 2.88 9.16
N TYR A 96 11.35 3.16 10.36
CA TYR A 96 10.57 3.11 11.59
C TYR A 96 10.09 4.52 11.95
N PHE A 97 8.80 4.63 12.33
CA PHE A 97 8.16 5.89 12.63
C PHE A 97 7.85 6.06 14.12
N ARG A 98 8.22 7.21 14.68
CA ARG A 98 7.85 7.66 16.05
C ARG A 98 6.99 8.91 15.93
N VAL A 99 5.71 8.71 15.64
CA VAL A 99 4.78 9.82 15.34
C VAL A 99 4.47 10.60 16.62
N PRO A 100 4.70 11.93 16.66
CA PRO A 100 4.34 12.77 17.81
C PRO A 100 2.84 12.75 18.10
N ARG A 101 2.46 12.90 19.37
CA ARG A 101 1.06 12.83 19.84
C ARG A 101 0.10 13.81 19.14
N ASN A 102 0.61 14.92 18.62
CA ASN A 102 -0.16 15.96 17.94
C ASN A 102 -0.10 15.86 16.40
N VAL A 103 0.28 14.71 15.86
CA VAL A 103 0.47 14.47 14.42
C VAL A 103 -0.32 13.25 13.99
N LEU A 104 -1.03 13.39 12.87
CA LEU A 104 -1.64 12.29 12.12
C LEU A 104 -0.91 12.15 10.78
N VAL A 105 -0.63 10.92 10.36
CA VAL A 105 0.04 10.61 9.10
C VAL A 105 -0.93 9.91 8.17
N VAL A 106 -0.97 10.34 6.90
CA VAL A 106 -1.73 9.68 5.83
C VAL A 106 -0.74 9.14 4.81
N CYS A 107 -0.90 7.88 4.41
CA CYS A 107 -0.03 7.21 3.43
C CYS A 107 -0.78 7.07 2.10
N LEU A 108 -0.13 7.47 1.00
CA LEU A 108 -0.67 7.39 -0.35
C LEU A 108 0.30 6.62 -1.26
N GLY A 109 -0.26 5.85 -2.19
CA GLY A 109 0.53 5.10 -3.17
C GLY A 109 1.28 6.02 -4.14
N LYS A 110 2.49 5.63 -4.53
CA LYS A 110 3.26 6.34 -5.56
C LYS A 110 2.67 6.06 -6.93
N SER A 111 2.62 7.11 -7.76
CA SER A 111 2.04 7.03 -9.10
C SER A 111 2.70 5.99 -10.01
N THR A 112 3.98 5.67 -9.79
CA THR A 112 4.66 4.57 -10.51
C THR A 112 3.95 3.23 -10.32
N TYR A 113 3.59 2.87 -9.08
CA TYR A 113 2.86 1.63 -8.81
C TYR A 113 1.39 1.73 -9.20
N ALA A 114 0.74 2.88 -8.93
CA ALA A 114 -0.66 3.07 -9.29
C ALA A 114 -0.91 2.99 -10.82
N ARG A 115 0.07 3.36 -11.64
CA ARG A 115 -0.01 3.25 -13.11
C ARG A 115 0.31 1.86 -13.65
N CYS A 116 0.83 0.94 -12.84
CA CYS A 116 1.04 -0.44 -13.27
C CYS A 116 -0.28 -1.21 -13.42
N PHE A 117 -1.38 -0.67 -12.89
CA PHE A 117 -2.72 -1.12 -13.23
C PHE A 117 -3.11 -0.57 -14.60
N ARG A 118 -3.29 -1.47 -15.56
CA ARG A 118 -3.78 -1.18 -16.91
C ARG A 118 -5.29 -1.40 -16.99
N GLY A 119 -5.92 -0.89 -18.05
CA GLY A 119 -7.33 -1.11 -18.32
C GLY A 119 -7.73 -2.60 -18.28
N ASP A 120 -6.86 -3.50 -18.70
CA ASP A 120 -7.05 -4.96 -18.67
C ASP A 120 -6.79 -5.63 -17.30
N THR A 121 -6.44 -4.87 -16.27
CA THR A 121 -6.26 -5.40 -14.90
C THR A 121 -7.60 -5.90 -14.38
N ARG A 122 -7.69 -7.21 -14.10
CA ARG A 122 -8.89 -7.82 -13.53
C ARG A 122 -8.98 -7.58 -12.02
N VAL A 123 -10.13 -7.08 -11.59
CA VAL A 123 -10.51 -6.86 -10.20
C VAL A 123 -11.62 -7.85 -9.85
N ALA A 124 -11.52 -8.47 -8.67
CA ALA A 124 -12.59 -9.30 -8.12
C ALA A 124 -13.68 -8.38 -7.55
N LEU A 125 -14.92 -8.60 -7.97
CA LEU A 125 -16.10 -7.89 -7.48
C LEU A 125 -16.69 -8.63 -6.27
N VAL A 126 -17.48 -7.92 -5.47
CA VAL A 126 -18.09 -8.48 -4.25
C VAL A 126 -19.04 -9.65 -4.55
N ASP A 127 -19.62 -9.67 -5.75
CA ASP A 127 -20.50 -10.76 -6.24
C ASP A 127 -19.74 -12.03 -6.68
N GLY A 128 -18.41 -12.06 -6.51
CA GLY A 128 -17.56 -13.19 -6.89
C GLY A 128 -17.19 -13.23 -8.37
N THR A 129 -17.64 -12.26 -9.17
CA THR A 129 -17.23 -12.10 -10.57
C THR A 129 -15.92 -11.32 -10.68
N PHE A 130 -15.37 -11.27 -11.89
CA PHE A 130 -14.16 -10.52 -12.19
C PHE A 130 -14.42 -9.60 -13.39
N ALA A 131 -13.98 -8.35 -13.30
CA ALA A 131 -14.04 -7.40 -14.39
C ALA A 131 -12.69 -6.69 -14.52
N THR A 132 -12.31 -6.35 -15.75
CA THR A 132 -11.16 -5.48 -15.97
C THR A 132 -11.49 -4.05 -15.54
N LEU A 133 -10.49 -3.25 -15.17
CA LEU A 133 -10.69 -1.83 -14.82
C LEU A 133 -11.38 -1.06 -15.95
N GLU A 134 -11.09 -1.39 -17.20
CA GLU A 134 -11.73 -0.81 -18.39
C GLU A 134 -13.19 -1.22 -18.50
N GLU A 135 -13.52 -2.49 -18.30
CA GLU A 135 -14.92 -2.96 -18.26
C GLU A 135 -15.68 -2.30 -17.12
N MET A 136 -15.07 -2.18 -15.93
CA MET A 136 -15.67 -1.48 -14.79
C MET A 136 -15.93 -0.01 -15.11
N THR A 137 -14.99 0.66 -15.79
CA THR A 137 -15.17 2.07 -16.21
C THR A 137 -16.34 2.22 -17.17
N ARG A 138 -16.41 1.40 -18.22
CA ARG A 138 -17.52 1.46 -19.20
C ARG A 138 -18.88 1.15 -18.55
N ARG A 139 -18.93 0.19 -17.64
CA ARG A 139 -20.13 -0.18 -16.87
C ARG A 139 -20.55 0.97 -15.94
N ALA A 140 -19.61 1.60 -15.26
CA ALA A 140 -19.87 2.79 -14.44
C ALA A 140 -20.42 3.96 -15.27
N ASP A 141 -19.85 4.22 -16.45
CA ASP A 141 -20.34 5.24 -17.39
C ASP A 141 -21.77 4.94 -17.87
N SER A 142 -22.18 3.66 -17.90
CA SER A 142 -23.55 3.24 -18.20
C SER A 142 -24.52 3.32 -17.00
N GLY A 143 -24.05 3.84 -15.86
CA GLY A 143 -24.84 4.03 -14.63
C GLY A 143 -24.80 2.84 -13.67
N GLU A 144 -23.96 1.83 -13.92
CA GLU A 144 -23.78 0.72 -13.00
C GLU A 144 -22.99 1.17 -11.76
N LEU A 145 -23.48 0.81 -10.57
CA LEU A 145 -22.79 1.04 -9.31
C LEU A 145 -22.10 -0.26 -8.89
N PHE A 146 -20.85 -0.14 -8.45
CA PHE A 146 -20.06 -1.27 -7.97
C PHE A 146 -20.10 -1.32 -6.46
N TRP A 147 -20.59 -2.44 -5.93
CA TRP A 147 -20.50 -2.74 -4.51
C TRP A 147 -19.03 -2.85 -4.10
N GLY A 148 -18.65 -2.12 -3.05
CA GLY A 148 -17.36 -2.18 -2.39
C GLY A 148 -17.46 -2.76 -0.98
N TYR A 149 -16.30 -2.99 -0.38
CA TYR A 149 -16.20 -3.29 1.05
C TYR A 149 -15.99 -1.99 1.83
N ALA A 150 -16.79 -1.77 2.86
CA ALA A 150 -16.65 -0.69 3.81
C ALA A 150 -16.48 -1.24 5.23
N VAL A 151 -15.99 -0.40 6.14
CA VAL A 151 -15.88 -0.75 7.57
C VAL A 151 -17.04 -0.07 8.31
N GLY A 152 -18.01 -0.86 8.74
CA GLY A 152 -19.16 -0.43 9.53
C GLY A 152 -18.87 -0.38 11.04
N GLU A 153 -19.92 -0.19 11.85
CA GLU A 153 -19.80 -0.15 13.31
C GLU A 153 -19.06 -1.36 13.88
N ASN A 154 -18.24 -1.10 14.91
CA ASN A 154 -17.42 -2.11 15.58
C ASN A 154 -16.42 -2.83 14.65
N GLY A 155 -16.02 -2.19 13.55
CA GLY A 155 -15.01 -2.72 12.64
C GLY A 155 -15.49 -3.87 11.75
N ARG A 156 -16.81 -4.05 11.61
CA ARG A 156 -17.36 -5.08 10.71
C ARG A 156 -17.16 -4.68 9.26
N VAL A 157 -16.54 -5.56 8.48
CA VAL A 157 -16.52 -5.40 7.03
C VAL A 157 -17.95 -5.63 6.53
N ILE A 158 -18.51 -4.62 5.86
CA ILE A 158 -19.84 -4.65 5.24
C ILE A 158 -19.72 -4.39 3.75
N VAL A 159 -20.69 -4.87 3.00
CA VAL A 159 -20.82 -4.60 1.57
C VAL A 159 -21.67 -3.35 1.40
N SER A 160 -21.17 -2.34 0.69
CA SER A 160 -21.87 -1.07 0.42
C SER A 160 -21.82 -0.72 -1.05
N LEU A 161 -22.91 -0.13 -1.56
CA LEU A 161 -22.92 0.62 -2.81
C LEU A 161 -22.12 1.92 -2.67
#